data_AF-A0A520V8Y9-F1
#
_entry.id   AF-A0A520V8Y9-F1
#
_cell.length_a   1.000
_cell.length_b   1.000
_cell.length_c   1.000
_cell.angle_alpha   90.00
_cell.angle_beta   90.00
_cell.angle_gamma   90.00
#
_symmetry.space_group_name_H-M   'P 1'
#
loop_
_entity.id
_entity.type
_entity.pdbx_description
1 polymer ?
#
loop_
_entity_poly.entity_id
_entity_poly.type
_entity_poly.pdbx_seq_one_letter_code
_entity_poly.pdbx_strand_id
1 'polypeptide(L)'
;MKRFTIFAFSMLAVLFLFTPEVYAASDGEAISGLALGAGLGIGLAAAGGAIGQGKTMDAALNAIGRNPGAAGQIQTPMIIGLALIESLVIYALAITFLLQSKI
;
A
#
# COMPACT_ATOMS: atom_id res chain seq x y z
N MET A 1 15.55 2.07 -17.33
CA MET A 1 15.87 2.63 -15.99
C MET A 1 15.61 4.14 -15.93
N LYS A 2 16.24 4.98 -16.76
CA LYS A 2 16.06 6.46 -16.74
C LYS A 2 14.59 6.95 -16.77
N ARG A 3 13.72 6.29 -17.54
CA ARG A 3 12.28 6.64 -17.63
C ARG A 3 11.49 6.33 -16.35
N PHE A 4 11.87 5.25 -15.66
CA PHE A 4 11.29 4.88 -14.37
C PHE A 4 11.80 5.81 -13.27
N THR A 5 13.09 6.19 -13.32
CA THR A 5 13.66 7.18 -12.38
C THR A 5 13.01 8.54 -12.54
N ILE A 6 12.80 9.00 -13.77
CA ILE A 6 12.10 10.26 -14.05
C ILE A 6 10.65 10.20 -13.56
N PHE A 7 9.95 9.09 -13.79
CA PHE A 7 8.57 8.90 -13.33
C PHE A 7 8.46 8.86 -11.79
N ALA A 8 9.37 8.15 -11.13
CA ALA A 8 9.43 8.10 -9.67
C ALA A 8 9.76 9.48 -9.07
N PHE A 9 10.68 10.23 -9.69
CA PHE A 9 11.05 11.57 -9.24
C PHE A 9 9.93 12.60 -9.51
N SER A 10 9.19 12.47 -10.61
CA SER A 10 8.02 13.31 -10.89
C SER A 10 6.86 13.01 -9.95
N MET A 11 6.63 11.73 -9.61
CA MET A 11 5.61 11.33 -8.65
C MET A 11 5.93 11.84 -7.23
N LEU A 12 7.20 11.80 -6.84
CA LEU A 12 7.68 12.38 -5.58
C LEU A 12 7.55 13.92 -5.57
N ALA A 13 7.88 14.59 -6.68
CA ALA A 13 7.76 16.05 -6.79
C ALA A 13 6.30 16.53 -6.76
N VAL A 14 5.37 15.79 -7.36
CA VAL A 14 3.93 16.09 -7.28
C VAL A 14 3.43 15.94 -5.84
N LEU A 15 3.91 14.95 -5.09
CA LEU A 15 3.59 14.82 -3.66
C LEU A 15 3.97 16.07 -2.86
N PHE A 16 5.14 16.66 -3.10
CA PHE A 16 5.59 17.88 -2.41
C PHE A 16 4.83 19.15 -2.83
N LEU A 17 4.18 19.16 -4.00
CA LEU A 17 3.38 20.31 -4.46
C LEU A 17 1.98 20.35 -3.83
N PHE A 18 1.49 19.23 -3.30
CA PHE A 18 0.21 19.14 -2.58
C PHE A 18 0.35 19.36 -1.05
N THR A 19 1.53 19.72 -0.54
CA THR A 19 1.76 19.92 0.91
C THR A 19 2.10 21.36 1.35
N PRO A 20 1.49 22.44 0.82
CA PRO A 20 1.73 23.78 1.38
C PRO A 20 1.29 23.89 2.86
N GLU A 21 0.40 23.01 3.32
CA GLU A 21 -0.10 22.96 4.71
C GLU A 21 0.86 22.27 5.69
N VAL A 22 1.84 21.49 5.20
CA VAL A 22 2.80 20.76 6.06
C VAL A 22 3.91 21.67 6.61
N TYR A 23 4.18 22.81 5.96
CA TYR A 23 5.25 23.72 6.34
C TYR A 23 4.79 24.99 7.07
N ALA A 24 3.47 25.22 7.16
CA ALA A 24 2.92 26.50 7.64
C ALA A 24 1.95 26.30 8.83
N ALA A 25 2.46 25.89 9.98
CA ALA A 25 1.76 26.08 11.25
C ALA A 25 2.75 26.18 12.42
N SER A 26 3.09 27.42 12.78
CA SER A 26 3.47 27.77 14.15
C SER A 26 2.28 27.47 15.06
N ASP A 27 2.51 26.72 16.15
CA ASP A 27 1.57 26.41 17.26
C ASP A 27 0.59 25.23 17.10
N GLY A 28 0.95 24.15 16.38
CA GLY A 28 0.09 22.96 16.19
C GLY A 28 0.81 21.59 16.13
N GLU A 29 1.92 21.41 16.85
CA GLU A 29 2.89 20.29 16.69
C GLU A 29 2.35 18.86 16.81
N ALA A 30 1.18 18.61 17.41
CA ALA A 30 0.64 17.26 17.57
C ALA A 30 -0.21 16.79 16.37
N ILE A 31 -0.87 17.71 15.66
CA ILE A 31 -1.87 17.37 14.63
C ILE A 31 -1.19 17.04 13.29
N SER A 32 -0.05 17.67 12.97
CA SER A 32 0.68 17.45 11.70
C SER A 32 1.40 16.09 11.64
N GLY A 33 2.05 15.67 12.73
CA GLY A 33 2.76 14.39 12.78
C GLY A 33 1.85 13.17 12.70
N LEU A 34 0.68 13.24 13.34
CA LEU A 34 -0.33 12.18 13.31
C LEU A 34 -0.96 12.06 11.91
N ALA A 35 -1.27 13.19 11.25
CA ALA A 35 -1.80 13.20 9.89
C ALA A 35 -0.82 12.62 8.86
N LEU A 36 0.45 13.02 8.94
CA LEU A 36 1.50 12.48 8.09
C LEU A 36 1.74 10.98 8.35
N GLY A 37 1.79 10.58 9.62
CA GLY A 37 1.95 9.17 10.01
C GLY A 37 0.81 8.29 9.51
N ALA A 38 -0.44 8.77 9.61
CA ALA A 38 -1.63 8.08 9.12
C ALA A 38 -1.58 7.90 7.59
N GLY A 39 -1.35 8.98 6.83
CA GLY A 39 -1.31 8.94 5.37
C GLY A 39 -0.15 8.10 4.81
N LEU A 40 1.05 8.26 5.35
CA LEU A 40 2.22 7.49 4.93
C LEU A 40 2.11 6.02 5.32
N GLY A 41 1.60 5.72 6.53
CA GLY A 41 1.44 4.36 7.02
C GLY A 41 0.54 3.51 6.13
N ILE A 42 -0.67 3.99 5.83
CA ILE A 42 -1.58 3.27 4.92
C ILE A 42 -1.07 3.24 3.48
N GLY A 43 -0.47 4.34 3.00
CA GLY A 43 0.07 4.41 1.64
C GLY A 43 1.16 3.38 1.38
N LEU A 44 2.11 3.23 2.33
CA LEU A 44 3.17 2.23 2.24
C LEU A 44 2.64 0.81 2.38
N ALA A 45 1.69 0.57 3.28
CA ALA A 45 1.06 -0.73 3.44
C ALA A 45 0.32 -1.15 2.16
N ALA A 46 -0.47 -0.25 1.57
CA ALA A 46 -1.17 -0.50 0.32
C ALA A 46 -0.22 -0.77 -0.85
N ALA A 47 0.89 -0.02 -0.96
CA ALA A 47 1.91 -0.25 -1.98
C ALA A 47 2.56 -1.64 -1.82
N GLY A 48 2.94 -2.02 -0.59
CA GLY A 48 3.48 -3.34 -0.29
C GLY A 48 2.48 -4.46 -0.56
N GLY A 49 1.22 -4.27 -0.15
CA GLY A 49 0.11 -5.19 -0.38
C GLY A 49 -0.13 -5.43 -1.87
N ALA A 50 -0.24 -4.38 -2.68
CA ALA A 50 -0.44 -4.47 -4.12
C ALA A 50 0.69 -5.24 -4.82
N ILE A 51 1.96 -5.01 -4.42
CA ILE A 51 3.11 -5.73 -4.98
C ILE A 51 3.06 -7.21 -4.59
N GLY A 52 2.75 -7.52 -3.32
CA GLY A 52 2.63 -8.89 -2.83
C GLY A 52 1.51 -9.65 -3.53
N GLN A 53 0.32 -9.07 -3.55
CA GLN A 53 -0.87 -9.65 -4.18
C GLN A 53 -0.67 -9.86 -5.68
N GLY A 54 -0.09 -8.88 -6.38
CA GLY A 54 0.22 -9.00 -7.81
C GLY A 54 1.14 -10.19 -8.11
N LYS A 55 2.20 -10.37 -7.32
CA LYS A 55 3.12 -11.52 -7.45
C LYS A 55 2.45 -12.86 -7.15
N THR A 56 1.65 -12.93 -6.08
CA THR A 56 0.91 -14.14 -5.71
C THR A 56 -0.07 -14.53 -6.81
N MET A 57 -0.81 -13.55 -7.35
CA MET A 57 -1.78 -13.78 -8.42
C MET A 57 -1.10 -14.21 -9.72
N ASP A 58 -0.01 -13.54 -10.12
CA ASP A 58 0.76 -13.90 -11.32
C ASP A 58 1.30 -15.34 -11.22
N ALA A 59 1.88 -15.72 -10.09
CA ALA A 59 2.37 -17.09 -9.88
C ALA A 59 1.24 -18.13 -9.97
N ALA A 60 0.09 -17.85 -9.35
CA ALA A 60 -1.07 -18.74 -9.38
C ALA A 60 -1.67 -18.88 -10.79
N LEU A 61 -1.87 -17.76 -11.50
CA LEU A 61 -2.43 -17.77 -12.85
C LEU A 61 -1.50 -18.46 -13.85
N ASN A 62 -0.18 -18.27 -13.74
CA ASN A 62 0.79 -19.00 -14.57
C ASN A 62 0.77 -20.51 -14.29
N ALA A 63 0.66 -20.91 -13.01
CA ALA A 63 0.54 -22.32 -12.66
C ALA A 63 -0.74 -22.95 -13.21
N ILE A 64 -1.87 -22.24 -13.12
CA ILE A 64 -3.17 -22.66 -13.68
C ILE A 64 -3.11 -22.74 -15.20
N GLY A 65 -2.51 -21.76 -15.87
CA GLY A 65 -2.36 -21.75 -17.32
C GLY A 65 -1.53 -22.93 -17.85
N ARG A 66 -0.53 -23.39 -17.06
CA ARG A 66 0.30 -24.56 -17.39
C ARG A 66 -0.38 -25.89 -17.08
N ASN A 67 -1.21 -25.94 -16.04
CA ASN A 67 -1.98 -27.12 -15.67
C ASN A 67 -3.40 -26.74 -15.21
N PRO A 68 -4.36 -26.66 -16.15
CA PRO A 68 -5.73 -26.26 -15.82
C PRO A 68 -6.42 -27.22 -14.83
N GLY A 69 -6.05 -28.50 -14.82
CA GLY A 69 -6.60 -29.50 -13.90
C GLY A 69 -6.23 -29.27 -12.44
N ALA A 70 -5.18 -28.48 -12.16
CA ALA A 70 -4.76 -28.14 -10.80
C ALA A 70 -5.44 -26.87 -10.25
N ALA A 71 -6.31 -26.20 -11.01
CA ALA A 71 -6.88 -24.91 -10.62
C ALA A 71 -7.54 -24.90 -9.24
N GLY A 72 -8.35 -25.92 -8.93
CA GLY A 72 -8.99 -26.04 -7.61
C GLY A 72 -8.00 -26.20 -6.46
N GLN A 73 -6.87 -26.89 -6.70
CA GLN A 73 -5.83 -27.09 -5.69
C GLN A 73 -4.98 -25.84 -5.47
N ILE A 74 -4.87 -24.96 -6.47
CA ILE A 74 -4.13 -23.69 -6.41
C ILE A 74 -4.98 -22.58 -5.77
N GLN A 75 -6.30 -22.57 -6.01
CA GLN A 75 -7.17 -21.48 -5.60
C GLN A 75 -7.19 -21.28 -4.08
N THR A 76 -7.31 -22.35 -3.31
CA THR A 76 -7.35 -22.29 -1.83
C THR A 76 -6.06 -21.69 -1.24
N PRO A 77 -4.85 -22.22 -1.50
CA PRO A 77 -3.63 -21.63 -0.98
C PRO A 77 -3.38 -20.21 -1.50
N MET A 78 -3.79 -19.89 -2.74
CA MET A 78 -3.73 -18.53 -3.29
C MET A 78 -4.57 -17.56 -2.44
N ILE A 79 -5.84 -17.89 -2.17
CA ILE A 79 -6.73 -17.04 -1.37
C ILE A 79 -6.19 -16.87 0.05
N ILE A 80 -5.67 -17.93 0.67
CA ILE A 80 -5.04 -17.85 2.01
C ILE A 80 -3.85 -16.88 1.96
N GLY A 81 -2.97 -17.01 0.96
CA GLY A 81 -1.84 -16.09 0.78
C GLY A 81 -2.27 -14.63 0.58
N LEU A 82 -3.27 -14.39 -0.27
CA LEU A 82 -3.83 -13.05 -0.50
C LEU A 82 -4.45 -12.46 0.77
N ALA A 83 -5.19 -13.26 1.54
CA ALA A 83 -5.81 -12.84 2.79
C ALA A 83 -4.76 -12.48 3.86
N LEU A 84 -3.66 -13.24 3.95
CA LEU A 84 -2.56 -12.92 4.86
C LEU A 84 -1.89 -11.60 4.48
N ILE A 85 -1.66 -11.35 3.18
CA ILE A 85 -1.13 -10.05 2.71
C ILE A 85 -2.12 -8.93 3.04
N GLU A 86 -3.41 -9.13 2.75
CA GLU A 86 -4.45 -8.12 2.99
C GLU A 86 -4.62 -7.80 4.48
N SER A 87 -4.44 -8.78 5.38
CA SER A 87 -4.53 -8.56 6.82
C SER A 87 -3.55 -7.48 7.32
N LEU A 88 -2.36 -7.39 6.72
CA LEU A 88 -1.37 -6.36 7.05
C LEU A 88 -1.85 -4.97 6.61
N VAL A 89 -2.47 -4.89 5.43
CA VAL A 89 -3.05 -3.65 4.89
C VAL A 89 -4.23 -3.20 5.77
N ILE A 90 -5.08 -4.13 6.19
CA ILE A 90 -6.20 -3.85 7.09
C ILE A 90 -5.71 -3.40 8.47
N TYR A 91 -4.63 -3.97 9.02
CA TYR A 91 -4.05 -3.46 10.26
C TYR A 91 -3.51 -2.03 10.13
N ALA A 92 -2.87 -1.69 9.01
CA ALA A 92 -2.48 -0.32 8.73
C ALA A 92 -3.70 0.61 8.59
N LEU A 93 -4.78 0.15 7.96
CA LEU A 93 -6.04 0.89 7.84
C LEU A 93 -6.66 1.13 9.22
N ALA A 94 -6.69 0.12 10.08
CA ALA A 94 -7.20 0.23 11.44
C ALA A 94 -6.42 1.28 12.23
N ILE A 95 -5.07 1.23 12.18
CA ILE A 95 -4.22 2.24 12.83
C ILE A 95 -4.50 3.63 12.25
N THR A 96 -4.69 3.75 10.94
CA THR A 96 -5.01 5.02 10.27
C THR A 96 -6.31 5.61 10.78
N PHE A 97 -7.37 4.82 10.94
CA PHE A 97 -8.62 5.29 11.53
C PHE A 97 -8.47 5.69 13.01
N LEU A 98 -7.66 4.96 13.77
CA LEU A 98 -7.36 5.32 15.16
C LEU A 98 -6.62 6.66 15.25
N LEU A 99 -5.68 6.92 14.34
CA LEU A 99 -4.96 8.19 14.26
C LEU A 99 -5.85 9.32 13.76
N GLN A 100 -6.70 9.08 12.76
CA GLN A 100 -7.65 10.06 12.24
C GLN A 100 -8.59 10.60 13.32
N SER A 101 -9.00 9.76 14.27
CA SER A 101 -9.84 10.20 15.40
C SER A 101 -9.16 11.19 16.36
N LYS A 102 -7.84 11.37 16.26
CA LYS A 102 -7.01 12.20 17.15
C LYS A 102 -6.47 13.46 16.47
N ILE A 103 -6.75 13.65 15.18
CA ILE A 103 -6.40 14.82 14.37
C ILE A 103 -7.60 15.76 14.39
#